data_AF-A0A3G1SVR1-F1
#
_entry.id   AF-A0A3G1SVR1-F1
#
_cell.length_a   1.000
_cell.length_b   1.000
_cell.length_c   1.000
_cell.angle_alpha   90.00
_cell.angle_beta   90.00
_cell.angle_gamma   90.00
#
_symmetry.space_group_name_H-M   'P 1'
#
loop_
_entity.id
_entity.type
_entity.pdbx_description
1 polymer ?
#
loop_
_entity_poly.entity_id
_entity_poly.type
_entity_poly.pdbx_seq_one_letter_code
_entity_poly.pdbx_strand_id
1 'polypeptide(L)'
;HLINKYGFMPNGGRVYYLNRSQPPLFTLMIQQYLKYTEDYDWIKDNIQCVQKEMDFWLKNRTINVVKDGTTYQLAHYGPESNTPRPESYEKDLKTCSFYGQDEQKKLCYKSLKSGAETGWDFSSRWFFDQTGGNNANLSYI
;
A
#
# COMPACT_ATOMS: atom_id res chain seq x y z
N HIS A 1 -14.11 10.19 9.10
CA HIS A 1 -13.56 9.78 10.43
C HIS A 1 -12.14 9.21 10.33
N LEU A 2 -11.91 8.09 9.59
CA LEU A 2 -10.62 7.38 9.58
C LEU A 2 -9.42 8.26 9.16
N ILE A 3 -9.51 8.98 8.03
CA ILE A 3 -8.45 9.88 7.57
C ILE A 3 -8.14 10.97 8.60
N ASN A 4 -9.17 11.58 9.20
CA ASN A 4 -8.95 12.59 10.24
C ASN A 4 -8.26 12.03 11.48
N LYS A 5 -8.49 10.76 11.81
CA LYS A 5 -7.92 10.11 13.00
C LYS A 5 -6.50 9.58 12.75
N TYR A 6 -6.24 9.01 11.58
CA TYR A 6 -5.00 8.27 11.29
C TYR A 6 -4.14 8.90 10.19
N GLY A 7 -4.64 9.94 9.50
CA GLY A 7 -3.95 10.62 8.41
C GLY A 7 -4.11 9.97 7.03
N PHE A 8 -4.74 8.80 6.95
CA PHE A 8 -4.96 8.06 5.70
C PHE A 8 -6.15 7.10 5.82
N MET A 9 -6.54 6.49 4.70
CA MET A 9 -7.54 5.42 4.66
C MET A 9 -6.86 4.06 4.91
N PRO A 10 -7.02 3.41 6.07
CA PRO A 10 -6.43 2.10 6.30
C PRO A 10 -7.08 1.03 5.41
N ASN A 11 -6.35 -0.05 5.14
CA ASN A 11 -6.82 -1.21 4.38
C ASN A 11 -8.17 -1.76 4.89
N GLY A 12 -8.44 -1.64 6.18
CA GLY A 12 -9.74 -1.96 6.79
C GLY A 12 -9.85 -1.41 8.20
N GLY A 13 -11.06 -1.49 8.79
CA GLY A 13 -11.39 -0.93 10.11
C GLY A 13 -10.83 -1.68 11.33
N ARG A 14 -9.62 -2.24 11.26
CA ARG A 14 -8.99 -3.02 12.34
C ARG A 14 -7.59 -2.50 12.66
N VAL A 15 -7.18 -2.61 13.93
CA VAL A 15 -5.93 -2.01 14.42
C VAL A 15 -4.68 -2.48 13.65
N TYR A 16 -4.63 -3.74 13.23
CA TYR A 16 -3.50 -4.28 12.46
C TYR A 16 -3.42 -3.79 11.01
N TYR A 17 -4.39 -3.00 10.54
CA TYR A 17 -4.34 -2.30 9.26
C TYR A 17 -3.80 -0.86 9.36
N LEU A 18 -3.54 -0.33 10.55
CA LEU A 18 -2.97 1.02 10.71
C LEU A 18 -1.54 1.17 10.17
N ASN A 19 -1.00 0.10 9.58
CA ASN A 19 0.35 0.06 9.03
C ASN A 19 0.32 0.04 7.49
N ARG A 20 -0.87 -0.02 6.86
CA ARG A 20 -1.04 -0.08 5.38
C ARG A 20 -2.39 0.45 4.92
N SER A 21 -2.38 1.07 3.74
CA SER A 21 -3.55 1.58 3.04
C SER A 21 -4.17 0.50 2.10
N GLN A 22 -4.94 0.96 1.12
CA GLN A 22 -5.41 0.23 -0.07
C GLN A 22 -5.39 1.18 -1.28
N PRO A 23 -5.70 0.74 -2.52
CA PRO A 23 -5.78 1.66 -3.66
C PRO A 23 -6.58 2.93 -3.34
N PRO A 24 -6.04 4.14 -3.58
CA PRO A 24 -6.64 5.39 -3.13
C PRO A 24 -7.84 5.81 -3.96
N LEU A 25 -9.02 5.39 -3.53
CA LEU A 25 -10.28 5.69 -4.21
C LEU A 25 -11.07 6.81 -3.55
N PHE A 26 -10.63 7.36 -2.41
CA PHE A 26 -11.43 8.31 -1.64
C PHE A 26 -11.80 9.57 -2.43
N THR A 27 -10.86 10.18 -3.15
CA THR A 27 -11.15 11.35 -4.01
C THR A 27 -12.20 11.01 -5.08
N LEU A 28 -12.16 9.79 -5.65
CA LEU A 28 -13.16 9.32 -6.61
C LEU A 28 -14.53 9.11 -5.96
N MET A 29 -14.57 8.59 -4.74
CA MET A 29 -15.81 8.45 -3.96
C MET A 29 -16.43 9.82 -3.68
N ILE A 30 -15.62 10.80 -3.27
CA ILE A 30 -16.08 12.18 -3.05
C ILE A 30 -16.58 12.81 -4.34
N GLN A 31 -15.88 12.60 -5.46
CA GLN A 31 -16.35 13.07 -6.76
C GLN A 31 -17.73 12.49 -7.12
N GLN A 32 -17.95 11.19 -6.89
CA GLN A 32 -19.26 10.56 -7.15
C GLN A 32 -20.35 11.10 -6.22
N TYR A 33 -20.04 11.30 -4.93
CA TYR A 33 -20.96 11.93 -3.99
C TYR A 33 -21.39 13.32 -4.47
N LEU A 34 -20.44 14.17 -4.89
CA LEU A 34 -20.73 15.52 -5.36
C LEU A 34 -21.54 15.54 -6.66
N LYS A 35 -21.23 14.63 -7.60
CA LYS A 35 -22.02 14.49 -8.84
C LYS A 35 -23.49 14.14 -8.57
N TYR A 36 -23.76 13.41 -7.49
CA TYR A 36 -25.12 12.99 -7.15
C TYR A 36 -25.86 14.01 -6.30
N THR A 37 -25.17 14.64 -5.35
CA THR A 37 -25.80 15.52 -4.35
C THR A 37 -25.75 17.00 -4.71
N GLU A 38 -24.80 17.41 -5.55
CA GLU A 38 -24.48 18.82 -5.83
C GLU A 38 -24.18 19.65 -4.56
N ASP A 39 -23.79 18.97 -3.47
CA ASP A 39 -23.58 19.58 -2.16
C ASP A 39 -22.17 20.20 -2.05
N TYR A 40 -22.01 21.38 -2.64
CA TYR A 40 -20.74 22.11 -2.68
C TYR A 40 -20.32 22.67 -1.31
N ASP A 41 -21.28 22.95 -0.42
CA ASP A 41 -20.97 23.42 0.94
C ASP A 41 -20.33 22.27 1.76
N TRP A 42 -20.86 21.05 1.63
CA TRP A 42 -20.27 19.89 2.29
C TRP A 42 -18.82 19.65 1.88
N ILE A 43 -18.48 19.72 0.58
CA ILE A 43 -17.07 19.54 0.18
C ILE A 43 -16.20 20.71 0.64
N LYS A 44 -16.70 21.94 0.65
CA LYS A 44 -15.94 23.09 1.17
C LYS A 44 -15.53 22.86 2.62
N ASP A 45 -16.42 22.29 3.42
CA ASP A 45 -16.16 21.96 4.83
C ASP A 45 -15.26 20.71 5.00
N ASN A 46 -15.19 19.83 4.00
CA ASN A 46 -14.48 18.54 4.09
C ASN A 46 -13.26 18.40 3.18
N ILE A 47 -12.93 19.39 2.35
CA ILE A 47 -11.83 19.30 1.36
C ILE A 47 -10.47 19.04 2.01
N GLN A 48 -10.27 19.54 3.24
CA GLN A 48 -9.06 19.27 4.00
C GLN A 48 -8.89 17.78 4.32
N CYS A 49 -9.98 17.03 4.48
CA CYS A 49 -9.93 15.57 4.67
C CYS A 49 -9.42 14.87 3.40
N VAL A 50 -9.87 15.32 2.23
CA VAL A 50 -9.39 14.81 0.92
C VAL A 50 -7.91 15.13 0.73
N GLN A 51 -7.50 16.37 1.03
CA GLN A 51 -6.11 16.78 0.97
C GLN A 51 -5.21 15.92 1.87
N LYS A 52 -5.62 15.65 3.12
CA LYS A 52 -4.84 14.81 4.05
C LYS A 52 -4.52 13.44 3.48
N GLU A 53 -5.49 12.79 2.81
CA GLU A 53 -5.22 11.49 2.19
C GLU A 53 -4.22 11.62 1.02
N MET A 54 -4.37 12.64 0.18
CA MET A 54 -3.41 12.89 -0.91
C MET A 54 -2.01 13.16 -0.36
N ASP A 55 -1.89 13.97 0.69
CA ASP A 55 -0.63 14.26 1.37
C ASP A 55 0.02 13.00 1.94
N PHE A 56 -0.77 12.07 2.48
CA PHE A 56 -0.24 10.77 2.91
C PHE A 56 0.42 10.02 1.76
N TRP A 57 -0.21 9.95 0.58
CA TRP A 57 0.36 9.27 -0.58
C TRP A 57 1.61 9.96 -1.10
N LEU A 58 1.55 11.28 -1.28
CA LEU A 58 2.67 12.06 -1.76
C LEU A 58 3.88 11.98 -0.82
N LYS A 59 3.65 11.94 0.50
CA LYS A 59 4.72 11.90 1.51
C LYS A 59 5.29 10.50 1.74
N ASN A 60 4.43 9.49 1.84
CA ASN A 60 4.82 8.17 2.36
C ASN A 60 4.85 7.07 1.31
N ARG A 61 4.38 7.36 0.08
CA ARG A 61 4.21 6.37 -0.99
C ARG A 61 4.77 6.90 -2.31
N THR A 62 5.70 7.84 -2.29
CA THR A 62 6.45 8.26 -3.47
C THR A 62 7.92 7.89 -3.35
N ILE A 63 8.51 7.49 -4.47
CA ILE A 63 9.92 7.16 -4.60
C ILE A 63 10.51 7.82 -5.85
N ASN A 64 11.82 8.05 -5.82
CA ASN A 64 12.57 8.45 -7.00
C ASN A 64 13.05 7.20 -7.74
N VAL A 65 12.72 7.10 -9.02
CA VAL A 65 13.16 6.05 -9.94
C VAL A 65 14.04 6.69 -10.99
N VAL A 66 15.28 6.22 -11.10
CA VAL A 66 16.24 6.69 -12.12
C VAL A 66 16.17 5.76 -13.33
N LYS A 67 15.90 6.33 -14.50
CA LYS A 67 15.93 5.62 -15.78
C LYS A 67 16.58 6.51 -16.84
N ASP A 68 17.57 5.98 -17.55
CA ASP A 68 18.29 6.65 -18.65
C ASP A 68 18.82 8.06 -18.24
N GLY A 69 19.36 8.17 -17.03
CA GLY A 69 19.88 9.42 -16.47
C GLY A 69 18.81 10.42 -15.99
N THR A 70 17.52 10.11 -16.15
CA THR A 70 16.41 10.96 -15.71
C THR A 70 15.81 10.42 -14.40
N THR A 71 15.54 11.32 -13.45
CA THR A 71 14.86 10.97 -12.19
C THR A 71 13.37 11.24 -12.30
N TYR A 72 12.56 10.21 -12.05
CA TYR A 72 11.11 10.29 -12.02
C TYR A 72 10.62 10.08 -10.59
N GLN A 73 9.68 10.91 -10.13
CA GLN A 73 8.98 10.64 -8.87
C GLN A 73 7.69 9.87 -9.17
N LEU A 74 7.58 8.66 -8.61
CA LEU A 74 6.46 7.76 -8.86
C LEU A 74 5.84 7.28 -7.55
N ALA A 75 4.54 7.01 -7.58
CA ALA A 75 3.85 6.38 -6.47
C ALA A 75 4.17 4.88 -6.41
N HIS A 76 4.34 4.33 -5.21
CA HIS A 76 4.54 2.91 -4.97
C HIS A 76 3.84 2.46 -3.69
N TYR A 77 3.38 1.21 -3.65
CA TYR A 77 2.90 0.59 -2.41
C TYR A 77 4.10 0.16 -1.55
N GLY A 78 4.06 0.45 -0.26
CA GLY A 78 5.27 0.40 0.57
C GLY A 78 5.01 0.64 2.06
N PRO A 79 4.24 -0.22 2.74
CA PRO A 79 4.05 -0.13 4.18
C PRO A 79 5.39 -0.29 4.93
N GLU A 80 5.55 0.40 6.06
CA GLU A 80 6.83 0.46 6.79
C GLU A 80 7.13 -0.79 7.64
N SER A 81 6.13 -1.63 7.88
CA SER A 81 6.22 -2.74 8.83
C SER A 81 6.92 -3.97 8.23
N ASN A 82 7.97 -4.44 8.90
CA ASN A 82 8.83 -5.56 8.48
C ASN A 82 8.58 -6.88 9.25
N THR A 83 7.41 -7.01 9.89
CA THR A 83 7.00 -8.22 10.63
C THR A 83 5.97 -9.04 9.85
N PRO A 84 5.62 -10.27 10.24
CA PRO A 84 4.48 -10.97 9.63
C PRO A 84 3.17 -10.18 9.79
N ARG A 85 2.23 -10.36 8.87
CA ARG A 85 0.86 -9.83 9.01
C ARG A 85 0.13 -10.55 10.16
N PRO A 86 -0.44 -9.84 11.15
CA PRO A 86 -1.15 -10.49 12.25
C PRO A 86 -2.29 -11.40 11.78
N GLU A 87 -3.02 -11.02 10.74
CA GLU A 87 -4.13 -11.80 10.19
C GLU A 87 -3.70 -13.02 9.34
N SER A 88 -2.40 -13.16 9.05
CA SER A 88 -1.84 -14.25 8.23
C SER A 88 -0.48 -14.73 8.76
N TYR A 89 -0.30 -14.64 10.08
CA TYR A 89 1.01 -14.77 10.74
C TYR A 89 1.76 -16.05 10.37
N GLU A 90 1.11 -17.21 10.53
CA GLU A 90 1.70 -18.51 10.21
C GLU A 90 2.08 -18.64 8.72
N LYS A 91 1.20 -18.14 7.83
CA LYS A 91 1.41 -18.21 6.37
C LYS A 91 2.60 -17.35 5.95
N ASP A 92 2.70 -16.15 6.51
CA ASP A 92 3.82 -15.24 6.25
C ASP A 92 5.14 -15.84 6.76
N LEU A 93 5.14 -16.41 7.98
CA LEU A 93 6.32 -17.10 8.53
C LEU A 93 6.78 -18.24 7.61
N LYS A 94 5.86 -19.10 7.16
CA LYS A 94 6.16 -20.22 6.25
C LYS A 94 6.64 -19.75 4.87
N THR A 95 6.08 -18.65 4.36
CA THR A 95 6.46 -18.10 3.05
C THR A 95 7.86 -17.53 3.10
N CYS A 96 8.16 -16.73 4.14
CA CYS A 96 9.44 -16.07 4.28
C CYS A 96 10.53 -16.95 4.89
N SER A 97 10.21 -18.12 5.47
CA SER A 97 11.23 -19.11 5.90
C SER A 97 12.04 -19.67 4.73
N PHE A 98 11.62 -19.44 3.49
CA PHE A 98 12.44 -19.65 2.29
C PHE A 98 13.80 -18.95 2.38
N TYR A 99 13.84 -17.78 3.00
CA TYR A 99 15.06 -17.02 3.21
C TYR A 99 15.76 -17.43 4.50
N GLY A 100 17.08 -17.68 4.41
CA GLY A 100 17.90 -18.00 5.59
C GLY A 100 18.24 -16.77 6.45
N GLN A 101 18.40 -15.60 5.82
CA GLN A 101 18.84 -14.37 6.49
C GLN A 101 17.66 -13.54 6.99
N ASP A 102 17.77 -12.99 8.21
CA ASP A 102 16.68 -12.22 8.84
C ASP A 102 16.33 -10.93 8.07
N GLU A 103 17.31 -10.26 7.47
CA GLU A 103 17.04 -9.07 6.64
C GLU A 103 16.24 -9.43 5.38
N GLN A 104 16.49 -10.58 4.76
CA GLN A 104 15.70 -11.05 3.63
C GLN A 104 14.27 -11.43 4.05
N LYS A 105 14.10 -12.04 5.23
CA LYS A 105 12.76 -12.29 5.80
C LYS A 105 11.99 -11.00 6.04
N LYS A 106 12.64 -9.98 6.61
CA LYS A 106 12.06 -8.64 6.83
C LYS A 106 11.60 -8.00 5.53
N LEU A 107 12.40 -8.10 4.46
CA LEU A 107 12.03 -7.63 3.13
C LEU A 107 10.83 -8.41 2.58
N CYS A 108 10.85 -9.74 2.66
CA CYS A 108 9.73 -10.61 2.28
C CYS A 108 8.43 -10.22 3.00
N TYR A 109 8.46 -10.02 4.33
CA TYR A 109 7.30 -9.57 5.09
C TYR A 109 6.78 -8.20 4.62
N LYS A 110 7.69 -7.27 4.30
CA LYS A 110 7.33 -5.96 3.77
C LYS A 110 6.68 -6.11 2.40
N SER A 111 7.24 -6.92 1.50
CA SER A 111 6.67 -7.22 0.17
C SER A 111 5.28 -7.86 0.25
N LEU A 112 5.07 -8.83 1.15
CA LEU A 112 3.75 -9.44 1.40
C LEU A 112 2.72 -8.39 1.83
N LYS A 113 3.10 -7.45 2.70
CA LYS A 113 2.25 -6.34 3.12
C LYS A 113 2.02 -5.34 1.99
N SER A 114 3.01 -5.06 1.16
CA SER A 114 2.85 -4.24 -0.04
C SER A 114 1.82 -4.88 -0.97
N GLY A 115 1.93 -6.19 -1.24
CA GLY A 115 0.93 -6.95 -2.01
C GLY A 115 -0.48 -6.78 -1.48
N ALA A 116 -0.67 -6.87 -0.15
CA ALA A 116 -1.97 -6.60 0.47
C ALA A 116 -2.42 -5.11 0.37
N GLU A 117 -1.48 -4.16 0.38
CA GLU A 117 -1.76 -2.73 0.17
C GLU A 117 -2.20 -2.44 -1.28
N THR A 118 -1.76 -3.25 -2.26
CA THR A 118 -2.24 -3.14 -3.66
C THR A 118 -3.70 -3.58 -3.83
N GLY A 119 -4.26 -4.35 -2.89
CA GLY A 119 -5.52 -5.08 -3.04
C GLY A 119 -5.42 -6.33 -3.93
N TRP A 120 -4.21 -6.73 -4.35
CA TRP A 120 -3.94 -7.89 -5.20
C TRP A 120 -3.02 -8.89 -4.45
N ASP A 121 -3.46 -9.39 -3.30
CA ASP A 121 -2.79 -10.42 -2.48
C ASP A 121 -3.32 -11.84 -2.76
N PHE A 122 -2.62 -12.69 -3.54
CA PHE A 122 -1.41 -12.40 -4.30
C PHE A 122 -1.59 -12.72 -5.78
N SER A 123 -0.70 -12.14 -6.60
CA SER A 123 -0.74 -12.22 -8.05
C SER A 123 0.67 -12.42 -8.59
N SER A 124 0.80 -13.20 -9.67
CA SER A 124 2.08 -13.39 -10.38
C SER A 124 2.67 -12.09 -10.92
N ARG A 125 1.87 -11.01 -10.99
CA ARG A 125 2.33 -9.65 -11.29
C ARG A 125 3.51 -9.19 -10.41
N TRP A 126 3.63 -9.73 -9.20
CA TRP A 126 4.62 -9.30 -8.21
C TRP A 126 5.80 -10.25 -8.06
N PHE A 127 5.81 -11.41 -8.72
CA PHE A 127 6.82 -12.45 -8.47
C PHE A 127 7.86 -12.45 -9.58
N PHE A 128 9.12 -12.28 -9.20
CA PHE A 128 10.22 -12.31 -10.15
C PHE A 128 11.37 -13.14 -9.60
N ASP A 129 11.94 -14.01 -10.44
CA ASP A 129 13.18 -14.70 -10.08
C ASP A 129 14.36 -13.69 -10.05
N GLN A 130 15.54 -14.17 -9.66
CA GLN A 130 16.73 -13.31 -9.52
C GLN A 130 17.20 -12.67 -10.84
N THR A 131 16.72 -13.17 -11.98
CA THR A 131 17.00 -12.64 -13.33
C THR A 131 15.89 -11.73 -13.85
N GLY A 132 14.81 -11.53 -13.09
CA GLY A 132 13.63 -10.78 -13.51
C GLY A 132 12.63 -11.60 -14.33
N GLY A 133 12.80 -12.93 -14.41
CA GLY A 133 11.88 -13.85 -15.07
C GLY A 133 10.64 -14.18 -14.24
N ASN A 134 9.66 -14.84 -14.87
CA ASN A 134 8.38 -15.20 -14.24
C ASN A 134 8.34 -16.63 -13.67
N ASN A 135 9.48 -17.34 -13.62
CA ASN A 135 9.60 -18.66 -13.03
C ASN A 135 9.75 -18.58 -11.50
N ALA A 136 8.76 -17.97 -10.85
CA ALA A 136 8.80 -17.61 -9.45
C ALA A 136 7.46 -17.91 -8.76
N ASN A 137 7.49 -17.95 -7.42
CA ASN A 137 6.30 -18.13 -6.60
C ASN A 137 6.22 -17.03 -5.52
N LEU A 138 5.25 -17.13 -4.61
CA LEU A 138 5.01 -16.12 -3.59
C LEU A 138 6.23 -15.80 -2.70
N SER A 139 7.16 -16.75 -2.51
CA SER A 139 8.38 -16.49 -1.74
C SER A 139 9.34 -15.52 -2.43
N TYR A 140 9.12 -15.17 -3.71
CA TYR A 140 9.91 -14.22 -4.51
C TYR A 140 9.20 -12.86 -4.70
N ILE A 141 8.26 -12.53 -3.82
CA ILE A 141 7.50 -11.26 -3.83
C ILE A 141 8.33 -10.04 -3.39
#